data_AF-A0A6A6ZGI0-F1
#
_entry.id   AF-A0A6A6ZGI0-F1
#
_cell.length_a   1.000
_cell.length_b   1.000
_cell.length_c   1.000
_cell.angle_alpha   90.00
_cell.angle_beta   90.00
_cell.angle_gamma   90.00
#
_symmetry.space_group_name_H-M   'P 1'
#
loop_
_entity.id
_entity.type
_entity.pdbx_description
1 polymer ?
#
loop_
_entity_poly.entity_id
_entity_poly.type
_entity_poly.pdbx_seq_one_letter_code
_entity_poly.pdbx_strand_id
1 'polypeptide(L)'
;MAGMLGNVYKYASLCTEVDDTATGLLTPGCSAILRSNTTMLFTVFGAAFGMQLAFDTGSEKVWNGLNKGRQWKDIKQRYMEAAEDDE
;
A
#
# COMPACT_ATOMS: atom_id res chain seq x y z
N MET A 1 -44.60 -10.85 30.80
CA MET A 1 -43.16 -11.17 30.67
C MET A 1 -42.73 -11.58 29.25
N ALA A 2 -43.52 -11.28 28.19
CA ALA A 2 -43.19 -11.67 26.81
C ALA A 2 -42.66 -10.53 25.91
N GLY A 3 -42.63 -9.28 26.41
CA GLY A 3 -42.28 -8.11 25.60
C GLY A 3 -40.80 -7.69 25.63
N MET A 4 -39.99 -8.23 26.56
CA MET A 4 -38.62 -7.74 26.77
C MET A 4 -37.55 -8.50 25.95
N LEU A 5 -37.87 -9.72 25.49
CA LEU A 5 -36.97 -10.53 24.66
C LEU A 5 -37.04 -10.14 23.17
N GLY A 6 -38.12 -9.49 22.71
CA GLY A 6 -38.29 -9.13 21.30
C GLY A 6 -37.35 -8.03 20.80
N ASN A 7 -36.89 -7.13 21.68
CA ASN A 7 -36.03 -6.02 21.28
C ASN A 7 -34.56 -6.42 21.09
N VAL A 8 -34.07 -7.44 21.80
CA VAL A 8 -32.66 -7.86 21.70
C VAL A 8 -32.35 -8.49 20.34
N TYR A 9 -33.28 -9.27 19.80
CA TYR A 9 -33.12 -9.86 18.46
C TYR A 9 -33.30 -8.84 17.33
N LYS A 10 -33.98 -7.72 17.59
CA LYS A 10 -34.17 -6.65 16.59
C LYS A 10 -32.87 -5.88 16.31
N TYR A 11 -32.00 -5.71 17.31
CA TYR A 11 -30.68 -5.09 17.11
C TYR A 11 -29.66 -6.04 16.47
N ALA A 12 -29.81 -7.35 16.64
CA ALA A 12 -28.94 -8.34 16.00
C ALA A 12 -29.22 -8.49 14.49
N SER A 13 -30.45 -8.23 14.03
CA SER A 13 -30.85 -8.29 12.61
C SER A 13 -30.47 -7.03 11.81
N LEU A 14 -30.35 -5.88 12.48
CA LEU A 14 -30.09 -4.59 11.81
C LEU A 14 -28.67 -4.44 11.23
N CYS A 15 -27.72 -5.31 11.60
CA CYS A 15 -26.38 -5.33 10.99
C CYS A 15 -26.31 -6.15 9.69
N THR A 16 -27.35 -6.90 9.33
CA THR A 16 -27.37 -7.75 8.11
C THR A 16 -28.34 -7.25 7.03
N GLU A 17 -29.13 -6.20 7.29
CA GLU A 17 -30.12 -5.66 6.34
C GLU A 17 -29.62 -4.43 5.55
N VAL A 18 -28.37 -3.99 5.75
CA VAL A 18 -27.75 -2.87 5.02
C VAL A 18 -26.78 -3.38 3.94
N ASP A 19 -27.12 -4.49 3.27
CA ASP A 19 -26.21 -5.11 2.28
C ASP A 19 -26.75 -5.18 0.84
N ASP A 20 -27.99 -4.78 0.53
CA ASP A 20 -28.57 -5.24 -0.75
C ASP A 20 -28.72 -4.24 -1.92
N THR A 21 -28.41 -2.94 -1.83
CA THR A 21 -28.62 -2.07 -3.03
C THR A 21 -27.62 -0.94 -3.33
N ALA A 22 -26.57 -0.69 -2.52
CA ALA A 22 -25.60 0.37 -2.84
C ALA A 22 -24.14 0.13 -2.41
N THR A 23 -23.80 -1.08 -1.96
CA THR A 23 -22.54 -1.36 -1.24
C THR A 23 -21.61 -2.35 -1.96
N GLY A 24 -21.90 -2.69 -3.22
CA GLY A 24 -21.23 -3.79 -3.93
C GLY A 24 -19.86 -3.49 -4.57
N LEU A 25 -19.38 -2.24 -4.60
CA LEU A 25 -18.09 -1.89 -5.20
C LEU A 25 -16.99 -1.56 -4.17
N LEU A 26 -17.35 -1.40 -2.89
CA LEU A 26 -16.39 -0.94 -1.87
C LEU A 26 -16.25 -1.85 -0.64
N THR A 27 -17.04 -2.92 -0.45
CA THR A 27 -16.74 -3.87 0.64
C THR A 27 -17.39 -5.25 0.42
N PRO A 28 -16.59 -6.31 0.20
CA PRO A 28 -16.23 -7.19 1.31
C PRO A 28 -14.74 -7.63 1.24
N GLY A 29 -13.84 -6.72 1.61
CA GLY A 29 -12.42 -7.02 1.77
C GLY A 29 -11.70 -6.14 2.80
N CYS A 30 -12.13 -4.89 2.94
CA CYS A 30 -11.49 -3.91 3.83
C CYS A 30 -11.85 -4.09 5.32
N SER A 31 -12.99 -4.70 5.62
CA SER A 31 -13.46 -4.91 6.99
C SER A 31 -12.77 -6.06 7.74
N ALA A 32 -12.11 -6.99 7.04
CA ALA A 32 -11.36 -8.08 7.70
C ALA A 32 -9.97 -7.65 8.17
N ILE A 33 -9.31 -6.79 7.40
CA ILE A 33 -7.91 -6.39 7.62
C ILE A 33 -7.80 -5.29 8.69
N LEU A 34 -8.81 -4.41 8.79
CA LEU A 34 -8.79 -3.24 9.67
C LEU A 34 -9.57 -3.41 10.99
N ARG A 35 -10.31 -4.52 11.17
CA ARG A 35 -11.18 -4.71 12.36
C ARG A 35 -10.43 -5.26 13.58
N SER A 36 -9.26 -5.85 13.38
CA SER A 36 -8.43 -6.38 14.46
C SER A 36 -7.18 -5.52 14.61
N ASN A 37 -6.90 -5.05 15.84
CA ASN A 37 -5.73 -4.21 16.13
C ASN A 37 -4.43 -4.89 15.71
N THR A 38 -4.30 -6.20 15.94
CA THR A 38 -3.12 -6.98 15.56
C THR A 38 -3.00 -7.12 14.04
N THR A 39 -4.10 -7.44 13.34
CA THR A 39 -4.10 -7.56 11.87
C THR A 39 -3.75 -6.22 11.23
N MET A 40 -4.32 -5.12 11.74
CA MET A 40 -4.00 -3.77 11.27
C MET A 40 -2.50 -3.47 11.36
N LEU A 41 -1.87 -3.75 12.50
CA LEU A 41 -0.44 -3.51 12.69
C LEU A 41 0.41 -4.33 11.72
N PHE A 42 0.13 -5.62 11.57
CA PHE A 42 0.86 -6.47 10.61
C PHE A 42 0.66 -6.01 9.17
N THR A 43 -0.54 -5.59 8.81
CA THR A 43 -0.82 -5.05 7.47
C THR A 43 -0.07 -3.77 7.21
N VAL A 44 -0.07 -2.81 8.15
CA VAL A 44 0.63 -1.53 7.96
C VAL A 44 2.14 -1.77 7.87
N PHE A 45 2.72 -2.59 8.74
CA PHE A 45 4.15 -2.90 8.66
C PHE A 45 4.50 -3.68 7.40
N GLY A 46 3.74 -4.71 7.05
CA GLY A 46 3.95 -5.48 5.84
C GLY A 46 3.83 -4.62 4.58
N ALA A 47 2.82 -3.75 4.52
CA ALA A 47 2.63 -2.81 3.43
C ALA A 47 3.76 -1.77 3.38
N ALA A 48 4.20 -1.24 4.53
CA ALA A 48 5.30 -0.28 4.58
C ALA A 48 6.60 -0.88 4.01
N PHE A 49 6.99 -2.09 4.44
CA PHE A 49 8.17 -2.76 3.90
C PHE A 49 8.03 -3.11 2.42
N GLY A 50 6.87 -3.64 2.01
CA GLY A 50 6.59 -3.97 0.61
C GLY A 50 6.63 -2.72 -0.29
N MET A 51 5.98 -1.65 0.15
CA MET A 51 5.97 -0.36 -0.56
C MET A 51 7.35 0.29 -0.59
N GLN A 52 8.13 0.22 0.49
CA GLN A 52 9.49 0.74 0.52
C GLN A 52 10.34 0.08 -0.58
N LEU A 53 10.39 -1.25 -0.63
CA LEU A 53 11.17 -1.97 -1.65
C LEU A 53 10.72 -1.64 -3.08
N ALA A 54 9.39 -1.61 -3.28
CA ALA A 54 8.80 -1.32 -4.58
C ALA A 54 9.06 0.14 -5.01
N PHE A 55 8.92 1.09 -4.10
CA PHE A 55 9.11 2.51 -4.36
C PHE A 55 10.57 2.85 -4.60
N ASP A 56 11.50 2.35 -3.77
CA ASP A 56 12.94 2.59 -3.95
C ASP A 56 13.40 2.10 -5.32
N THR A 57 13.06 0.86 -5.67
CA THR A 57 13.46 0.28 -6.97
C THR A 57 12.74 0.94 -8.15
N GLY A 58 11.44 1.22 -7.99
CA GLY A 58 10.61 1.79 -9.04
C GLY A 58 10.99 3.24 -9.35
N SER A 59 11.14 4.07 -8.32
CA SER A 59 11.48 5.49 -8.46
C SER A 59 12.88 5.67 -9.07
N GLU A 60 13.87 4.90 -8.63
CA GLU A 60 15.22 4.90 -9.21
C GLU A 60 15.19 4.53 -10.70
N LYS A 61 14.41 3.51 -11.10
CA LYS A 61 14.27 3.14 -12.52
C LYS A 61 13.64 4.25 -13.35
N VAL A 62 12.57 4.87 -12.85
CA VAL A 62 11.91 5.99 -13.54
C VAL A 62 12.87 7.16 -13.69
N TRP A 63 13.55 7.54 -12.61
CA TRP A 63 14.52 8.63 -12.62
C TRP A 63 15.66 8.38 -13.60
N ASN A 64 16.19 7.15 -13.61
CA ASN A 64 17.30 6.74 -14.47
C ASN A 64 16.92 6.74 -15.95
N GLY A 65 15.70 6.33 -16.28
CA GLY A 65 15.18 6.38 -17.64
C GLY A 65 15.06 7.81 -18.15
N LEU A 66 14.53 8.72 -17.31
CA LEU A 66 14.33 10.12 -17.68
C LEU A 66 15.63 10.93 -17.76
N ASN A 67 16.63 10.59 -16.93
CA ASN A 67 17.89 11.33 -16.85
C ASN A 67 19.08 10.61 -17.51
N LYS A 68 18.81 9.60 -18.36
CA LYS A 68 19.85 8.86 -19.06
C LYS A 68 20.80 9.80 -19.81
N GLY A 69 22.10 9.61 -19.64
CA GLY A 69 23.15 10.41 -20.29
C GLY A 69 23.50 11.71 -19.55
N ARG A 70 22.78 12.06 -18.48
CA ARG A 70 23.09 13.23 -17.62
C ARG A 70 23.52 12.83 -16.21
N GLN A 71 23.45 11.55 -15.89
CA GLN A 71 23.79 11.08 -14.56
C GLN A 71 25.30 10.91 -14.44
N TRP A 72 25.84 11.20 -13.25
CA TRP A 72 27.25 10.98 -12.95
C TRP A 72 27.70 9.56 -13.32
N LYS A 73 26.89 8.54 -13.04
CA LYS A 73 27.18 7.14 -13.39
C LYS A 73 27.33 6.89 -14.89
N ASP A 74 26.71 7.70 -15.75
CA ASP A 74 26.80 7.58 -17.20
C ASP A 74 28.03 8.33 -17.74
N ILE A 75 28.44 9.43 -17.10
CA ILE A 75 29.53 10.32 -17.58
C ILE A 75 30.87 10.11 -16.89
N LYS A 76 30.90 9.48 -15.71
CA LYS A 76 32.10 9.32 -14.86
C LYS A 76 33.28 8.71 -15.60
N GLN A 77 33.04 7.72 -16.46
CA GLN A 77 34.10 7.03 -17.19
C GLN A 77 34.92 7.98 -18.06
N ARG A 78 34.28 8.98 -18.68
CA ARG A 78 34.97 9.98 -19.50
C ARG A 78 35.96 10.83 -18.69
N TYR A 79 35.66 11.09 -17.41
CA TYR A 79 36.53 11.87 -16.53
C TYR A 79 37.63 11.04 -15.88
N MET A 80 37.42 9.73 -15.69
CA MET A 80 38.46 8.85 -15.17
C MET A 80 39.56 8.61 -16.20
N GLU A 81 39.19 8.34 -17.46
CA GLU A 81 40.16 8.19 -18.54
C GLU A 81 40.96 9.47 -18.79
N ALA A 82 40.30 10.64 -18.77
CA ALA A 82 40.99 11.92 -18.91
C ALA A 82 41.99 12.19 -17.75
N ALA A 83 41.74 11.65 -16.55
CA ALA A 83 42.66 11.77 -15.43
C ALA A 83 43.86 10.80 -15.54
N GLU A 84 43.70 9.67 -16.23
CA GLU A 84 44.78 8.71 -16.49
C GLU A 84 45.69 9.15 -17.66
N ASP A 85 45.15 9.85 -18.66
CA ASP A 85 45.93 10.39 -19.79
C ASP A 85 46.79 11.63 -19.44
N ASP A 86 46.48 12.33 -18.33
CA ASP A 86 47.18 13.53 -17.85
C ASP A 86 48.35 13.23 -16.88
N GLU A 87 48.62 11.96 -16.56
CA GLU A 87 49.72 11.47 -15.69
C GLU A 87 50.82 10.74 -16.48
#